data_AF-A0A2M7X2X7-F1
#
_entry.id   AF-A0A2M7X2X7-F1
#
_cell.length_a   1.000
_cell.length_b   1.000
_cell.length_c   1.000
_cell.angle_alpha   90.00
_cell.angle_beta   90.00
_cell.angle_gamma   90.00
#
_symmetry.space_group_name_H-M   'P 1'
#
loop_
_entity.id
_entity.type
_entity.pdbx_description
1 polymer ?
#
loop_
_entity_poly.entity_id
_entity_poly.type
_entity_poly.pdbx_seq_one_letter_code
_entity_poly.pdbx_strand_id
1 'polypeptide(L)'
;MIKLIVGLGNFGEEYSTTRHNVGKIVVEAFPENSDVIILKNDRYMNESGESVVRALRQYNISVEELCVVHDDFAFEVGDYRLQKGKNANGHNGVENIIQRLGTKDFWRLRVGIGSVPLGVDQSEYVLSKLPSGSIKIIVSKALWMWEDLKKVEG
;
A
#
# COMPACT_ATOMS: atom_id res chain seq x y z
N MET A 1 4.01 13.04 12.09
CA MET A 1 4.83 11.81 12.05
C MET A 1 3.90 10.64 11.77
N ILE A 2 4.27 9.71 10.90
CA ILE A 2 3.47 8.50 10.63
C ILE A 2 3.49 7.59 11.86
N LYS A 3 2.31 7.12 12.27
CA LYS A 3 2.13 6.16 13.38
C LYS A 3 1.40 4.89 12.98
N LEU A 4 0.68 4.92 11.86
CA LEU A 4 0.00 3.75 11.31
C LEU A 4 0.39 3.57 9.84
N ILE A 5 0.89 2.39 9.51
CA ILE A 5 1.18 1.97 8.15
C ILE A 5 0.28 0.78 7.82
N VAL A 6 -0.47 0.86 6.72
CA VAL A 6 -1.32 -0.25 6.25
C VAL A 6 -0.89 -0.67 4.85
N GLY A 7 -0.43 -1.92 4.72
CA GLY A 7 -0.11 -2.54 3.43
C GLY A 7 -1.34 -3.15 2.78
N LEU A 8 -1.71 -2.63 1.60
CA LEU A 8 -2.86 -3.11 0.84
C LEU A 8 -2.57 -4.40 0.08
N GLY A 9 -3.64 -5.17 -0.15
CA GLY A 9 -3.66 -6.44 -0.87
C GLY A 9 -4.91 -7.24 -0.54
N ASN A 10 -5.25 -8.21 -1.37
CA ASN A 10 -6.31 -9.19 -1.12
C ASN A 10 -5.86 -10.23 -0.09
N PHE A 11 -6.80 -10.75 0.72
CA PHE A 11 -6.55 -11.92 1.57
C PHE A 11 -6.66 -13.21 0.74
N GLY A 12 -5.96 -14.26 1.17
CA GLY A 12 -5.86 -15.53 0.44
C GLY A 12 -4.43 -15.78 -0.06
N GLU A 13 -3.99 -17.03 0.01
CA GLU A 13 -2.63 -17.44 -0.39
C GLU A 13 -2.42 -17.29 -1.90
N GLU A 14 -3.48 -17.48 -2.69
CA GLU A 14 -3.48 -17.30 -4.14
C GLU A 14 -3.09 -15.88 -4.57
N TYR A 15 -3.31 -14.88 -3.71
CA TYR A 15 -2.96 -13.49 -3.98
C TYR A 15 -1.57 -13.08 -3.47
N SER A 16 -0.91 -13.92 -2.66
CA SER A 16 0.31 -13.58 -1.91
C SER A 16 1.44 -12.98 -2.74
N THR A 17 1.54 -13.35 -4.02
CA THR A 17 2.59 -12.91 -4.95
C THR A 17 2.05 -12.08 -6.12
N THR A 18 0.79 -11.67 -6.05
CA THR A 18 0.18 -10.81 -7.07
C THR A 18 0.69 -9.38 -6.96
N ARG A 19 0.62 -8.62 -8.06
CA ARG A 19 1.02 -7.21 -8.07
C ARG A 19 0.22 -6.39 -7.05
N HIS A 20 -1.08 -6.67 -6.94
CA HIS A 20 -1.96 -5.99 -6.01
C HIS A 20 -1.63 -6.23 -4.52
N ASN A 21 -0.85 -7.26 -4.21
CA ASN A 21 -0.41 -7.56 -2.86
C ASN A 21 0.97 -6.96 -2.52
N VAL A 22 1.55 -6.14 -3.40
CA VAL A 22 2.85 -5.52 -3.15
C VAL A 22 2.86 -4.67 -1.88
N GLY A 23 1.74 -4.05 -1.53
CA GLY A 23 1.60 -3.29 -0.28
C GLY A 23 1.85 -4.17 0.94
N LYS A 24 1.27 -5.38 0.97
CA LYS A 24 1.52 -6.40 2.01
C LYS A 24 2.96 -6.88 2.03
N ILE A 25 3.53 -7.16 0.85
CA ILE A 25 4.92 -7.62 0.71
C ILE A 25 5.89 -6.59 1.29
N VAL A 26 5.68 -5.30 1.00
CA VAL A 26 6.53 -4.22 1.47
C VAL A 26 6.45 -4.06 2.99
N VAL A 27 5.24 -4.01 3.56
CA VAL A 27 5.12 -3.82 5.02
C VAL A 27 5.62 -5.01 5.83
N GLU A 28 5.62 -6.21 5.25
CA GLU A 28 6.20 -7.40 5.87
C GLU A 28 7.74 -7.38 5.86
N ALA A 29 8.35 -6.61 4.97
CA ALA A 29 9.79 -6.38 4.90
C ALA A 29 10.26 -5.16 5.72
N PHE A 30 9.34 -4.41 6.34
CA PHE A 30 9.70 -3.31 7.21
C PHE A 30 10.26 -3.82 8.54
N PRO A 31 11.21 -3.09 9.16
CA PRO A 31 11.72 -3.44 10.47
C PRO A 31 10.61 -3.30 11.53
N GLU A 32 10.68 -4.13 12.56
CA GLU A 32 9.85 -3.95 13.75
C GLU A 32 10.16 -2.60 14.41
N ASN A 33 9.13 -1.93 14.92
CA ASN A 33 9.27 -0.64 15.57
C ASN A 33 8.17 -0.47 16.63
N SER A 34 8.54 0.04 17.81
CA SER A 34 7.60 0.24 18.92
C SER A 34 6.66 1.43 18.73
N ASP A 35 7.05 2.39 17.90
CA ASP A 35 6.39 3.69 17.78
C ASP A 35 5.46 3.77 16.57
N VAL A 36 5.57 2.79 15.66
CA VAL A 36 4.79 2.72 14.42
C VAL A 36 4.08 1.38 14.35
N ILE A 37 2.76 1.43 14.26
CA ILE A 37 1.93 0.25 14.05
C ILE A 37 1.91 -0.08 12.56
N ILE A 38 2.29 -1.32 12.24
CA ILE A 38 2.33 -1.83 10.86
C ILE A 38 1.28 -2.93 10.74
N LEU A 39 0.35 -2.77 9.81
CA LEU A 39 -0.73 -3.73 9.56
C LEU A 39 -0.77 -4.14 8.08
N LYS A 40 -1.28 -5.34 7.84
CA LYS A 40 -1.69 -5.81 6.50
C LYS A 40 -3.20 -5.78 6.42
N ASN A 41 -3.74 -5.33 5.28
CA ASN A 41 -5.17 -5.46 5.03
C ASN A 41 -5.62 -6.92 5.17
N ASP A 42 -6.72 -7.18 5.88
CA ASP A 42 -7.30 -8.50 6.10
C ASP A 42 -8.59 -8.73 5.30
N ARG A 43 -8.92 -7.82 4.38
CA ARG A 43 -10.10 -7.85 3.51
C ARG A 43 -9.74 -7.91 2.03
N TYR A 44 -10.75 -8.02 1.16
CA TYR A 44 -10.55 -7.80 -0.26
C TYR A 44 -10.22 -6.33 -0.52
N MET A 45 -9.60 -6.04 -1.66
CA MET A 45 -9.08 -4.72 -1.95
C MET A 45 -10.18 -3.66 -1.90
N ASN A 46 -11.33 -3.93 -2.51
CA ASN A 46 -12.50 -3.04 -2.52
C ASN A 46 -13.17 -2.86 -1.14
N GLU A 47 -12.69 -3.53 -0.10
CA GLU A 47 -13.16 -3.42 1.29
C GLU A 47 -12.05 -2.89 2.25
N SER A 48 -10.93 -2.44 1.70
CA SER A 48 -9.74 -2.03 2.50
C SER A 48 -10.03 -0.90 3.49
N GLY A 49 -10.99 -0.02 3.18
CA GLY A 49 -11.38 1.10 4.03
C GLY A 49 -11.94 0.65 5.38
N GLU A 50 -12.58 -0.52 5.46
CA GLU A 50 -13.06 -1.05 6.73
C GLU A 50 -11.89 -1.41 7.66
N SER A 51 -10.85 -2.05 7.12
CA SER A 51 -9.65 -2.42 7.87
C SER A 51 -8.92 -1.17 8.39
N VAL A 52 -8.79 -0.14 7.55
CA VAL A 52 -8.16 1.14 7.92
C VAL A 52 -8.97 1.90 8.98
N VAL A 53 -10.30 2.04 8.80
CA VAL A 53 -11.15 2.72 9.79
C VAL A 53 -11.10 2.02 11.14
N ARG A 54 -11.16 0.69 11.16
CA ARG A 54 -11.03 -0.10 12.38
C ARG A 54 -9.70 0.17 13.07
N ALA A 55 -8.59 0.14 12.31
CA ALA A 55 -7.26 0.38 12.85
C ALA A 55 -7.12 1.79 13.46
N LEU A 56 -7.53 2.84 12.73
CA LEU A 56 -7.48 4.21 13.24
C LEU A 56 -8.24 4.37 14.57
N ARG A 57 -9.44 3.79 14.66
CA ARG A 57 -10.26 3.82 15.89
C ARG A 57 -9.62 3.03 17.02
N GLN A 58 -9.18 1.80 16.74
CA GLN A 58 -8.61 0.90 17.75
C GLN A 58 -7.35 1.48 18.40
N TYR A 59 -6.49 2.10 17.59
CA TYR A 59 -5.22 2.64 18.06
C TYR A 59 -5.27 4.14 18.40
N ASN A 60 -6.45 4.77 18.25
CA ASN A 60 -6.64 6.21 18.46
C ASN A 60 -5.64 7.07 17.67
N ILE A 61 -5.54 6.79 16.37
CA ILE A 61 -4.61 7.45 15.43
C ILE A 61 -5.41 8.34 14.47
N SER A 62 -4.88 9.53 14.18
CA SER A 62 -5.47 10.47 13.24
C SER A 62 -5.16 10.10 11.78
N VAL A 63 -5.95 10.62 10.84
CA VAL A 63 -5.77 10.33 9.39
C VAL A 63 -4.45 10.92 8.87
N GLU A 64 -3.98 12.00 9.48
CA GLU A 64 -2.73 12.69 9.14
C GLU A 64 -1.49 11.84 9.48
N GLU A 65 -1.63 10.91 10.44
CA GLU A 65 -0.60 9.98 10.90
C GLU A 65 -0.67 8.62 10.18
N LEU A 66 -1.61 8.44 9.24
CA LEU A 66 -1.77 7.25 8.42
C LEU A 66 -0.93 7.31 7.15
N CYS A 67 -0.22 6.22 6.86
CA CYS A 67 0.30 5.91 5.54
C CYS A 67 -0.29 4.60 4.99
N VAL A 68 -0.75 4.64 3.74
CA VAL A 68 -1.24 3.47 3.01
C VAL A 68 -0.22 3.06 1.96
N VAL A 69 0.27 1.82 2.02
CA VAL A 69 1.22 1.25 1.05
C VAL A 69 0.45 0.44 0.01
N HIS A 70 0.61 0.75 -1.27
CA HIS A 70 -0.18 0.12 -2.34
C HIS A 70 0.57 0.06 -3.68
N ASP A 71 0.08 -0.77 -4.61
CA ASP A 71 0.64 -0.90 -5.95
C ASP A 71 0.33 0.30 -6.84
N ASP A 72 1.21 0.52 -7.82
CA ASP A 72 1.03 1.54 -8.82
C ASP A 72 1.70 1.15 -10.15
N PHE A 73 0.91 1.03 -11.20
CA PHE A 73 1.40 0.67 -12.53
C PHE A 73 2.03 1.86 -13.29
N ALA A 74 2.06 3.06 -12.72
CA ALA A 74 2.75 4.20 -13.32
C ALA A 74 4.28 4.18 -13.09
N PHE A 75 4.79 3.25 -12.27
CA PHE A 75 6.21 3.14 -11.94
C PHE A 75 6.76 1.73 -12.22
N GLU A 76 8.05 1.69 -12.51
CA GLU A 76 8.80 0.46 -12.69
C GLU A 76 8.89 -0.35 -11.40
N VAL A 77 9.09 -1.67 -11.54
CA VAL A 77 9.14 -2.58 -10.39
C VAL A 77 10.19 -2.14 -9.38
N GLY A 78 9.74 -1.92 -8.14
CA GLY A 78 10.58 -1.50 -7.02
C GLY A 78 10.82 0.01 -6.93
N ASP A 79 10.48 0.80 -7.94
CA ASP A 79 10.42 2.24 -7.75
C ASP A 79 9.27 2.58 -6.79
N TYR A 80 9.41 3.66 -6.03
CA TYR A 80 8.38 4.06 -5.09
C TYR A 80 8.26 5.57 -5.02
N ARG A 81 7.09 6.02 -4.58
CA ARG A 81 6.81 7.43 -4.39
C ARG A 81 5.92 7.64 -3.18
N LEU A 82 6.38 8.48 -2.27
CA LEU A 82 5.59 8.99 -1.17
C LEU A 82 4.78 10.22 -1.62
N GLN A 83 3.49 10.26 -1.30
CA GLN A 83 2.61 11.39 -1.61
C GLN A 83 1.45 11.52 -0.61
N LYS A 84 0.83 12.69 -0.53
CA LYS A 84 -0.38 12.96 0.29
C LYS A 84 -1.49 13.57 -0.58
N GLY A 85 -2.76 13.33 -0.24
CA GLY A 85 -3.88 14.13 -0.76
C GLY A 85 -4.27 13.91 -2.23
N LYS A 86 -3.82 12.82 -2.87
CA LYS A 86 -4.11 12.53 -4.28
C LYS A 86 -5.35 11.63 -4.44
N ASN A 87 -6.02 11.69 -5.59
CA ASN A 87 -7.15 10.78 -5.90
C ASN A 87 -6.69 9.32 -6.07
N ALA A 88 -7.63 8.37 -6.05
CA ALA A 88 -7.33 6.94 -6.15
C ALA A 88 -6.80 6.50 -7.53
N ASN A 89 -7.11 7.23 -8.60
CA ASN A 89 -6.68 6.94 -9.97
C ASN A 89 -6.94 5.49 -10.40
N GLY A 90 -8.14 4.97 -10.11
CA GLY A 90 -8.56 3.61 -10.48
C GLY A 90 -8.18 2.53 -9.47
N HIS A 91 -7.42 2.85 -8.42
CA HIS A 91 -7.07 1.86 -7.40
C HIS A 91 -8.21 1.65 -6.39
N ASN A 92 -8.93 0.52 -6.50
CA ASN A 92 -10.12 0.20 -5.71
C ASN A 92 -9.93 0.27 -4.19
N GLY A 93 -8.77 -0.13 -3.66
CA GLY A 93 -8.50 -0.04 -2.21
C GLY A 93 -8.38 1.38 -1.70
N VAL A 94 -7.60 2.22 -2.38
CA VAL A 94 -7.49 3.65 -2.08
C VAL A 94 -8.84 4.35 -2.25
N GLU A 95 -9.60 4.01 -3.30
CA GLU A 95 -10.95 4.56 -3.51
C GLU A 95 -11.88 4.23 -2.35
N ASN A 96 -11.91 2.96 -1.92
CA ASN A 96 -12.71 2.55 -0.77
C ASN A 96 -12.25 3.23 0.53
N ILE A 97 -10.95 3.39 0.77
CA ILE A 97 -10.43 4.12 1.94
C ILE A 97 -10.89 5.58 1.92
N ILE A 98 -10.78 6.27 0.78
CA ILE A 98 -11.25 7.65 0.64
C ILE A 98 -12.74 7.76 0.96
N GLN A 99 -13.55 6.84 0.42
CA GLN A 99 -15.00 6.82 0.67
C GLN A 99 -15.33 6.58 2.15
N ARG A 100 -14.61 5.68 2.84
CA ARG A 100 -14.85 5.36 4.25
C ARG A 100 -14.36 6.43 5.21
N LEU A 101 -13.26 7.12 4.87
CA LEU A 101 -12.71 8.21 5.68
C LEU A 101 -13.36 9.57 5.39
N GLY A 102 -14.00 9.74 4.23
CA GLY A 102 -14.53 11.03 3.77
C GLY A 102 -13.44 12.04 3.39
N THR A 103 -12.18 11.60 3.29
CA THR A 103 -11.04 12.44 2.91
C THR A 103 -9.98 11.62 2.16
N LYS A 104 -9.18 12.31 1.35
CA LYS A 104 -8.01 11.77 0.67
C LYS A 104 -6.69 12.24 1.28
N ASP A 105 -6.75 13.02 2.36
CA ASP A 105 -5.61 13.73 2.96
C ASP A 105 -4.77 12.86 3.90
N PHE A 106 -4.51 11.61 3.48
CA PHE A 106 -3.60 10.68 4.13
C PHE A 106 -2.38 10.42 3.25
N TRP A 107 -1.29 9.95 3.87
CA TRP A 107 -0.07 9.60 3.16
C TRP A 107 -0.22 8.29 2.41
N ARG A 108 0.45 8.18 1.28
CA ARG A 108 0.54 6.96 0.49
C ARG A 108 1.96 6.70 0.03
N LEU A 109 2.43 5.50 0.29
CA LEU A 109 3.64 4.95 -0.33
C LEU A 109 3.22 4.10 -1.52
N ARG A 110 3.36 4.66 -2.72
CA ARG A 110 3.07 3.97 -3.97
C ARG A 110 4.26 3.13 -4.35
N VAL A 111 4.04 1.87 -4.71
CA VAL A 111 5.10 0.93 -5.08
C VAL A 111 4.87 0.46 -6.50
N GLY A 112 5.88 0.65 -7.34
CA GLY A 112 5.84 0.33 -8.75
C GLY A 112 5.69 -1.16 -9.01
N ILE A 113 4.74 -1.51 -9.89
CA ILE A 113 4.48 -2.89 -10.32
C ILE A 113 4.72 -3.12 -11.81
N GLY A 114 5.23 -2.10 -12.51
CA GLY A 114 5.39 -2.09 -13.97
C GLY A 114 4.14 -1.61 -14.71
N SER A 115 4.33 -1.17 -15.94
CA SER A 115 3.25 -0.67 -16.80
C SER A 115 2.35 -1.79 -17.30
N VAL A 116 1.05 -1.51 -17.39
CA VAL A 116 0.06 -2.42 -17.99
C VAL A 116 0.34 -2.55 -19.50
N PRO A 117 0.58 -3.77 -20.03
CA PRO A 117 0.81 -3.96 -21.45
C PRO A 117 -0.41 -3.57 -22.29
N LEU A 118 -0.18 -3.15 -23.54
CA LEU A 118 -1.26 -2.76 -24.45
C LEU A 118 -2.24 -3.93 -24.65
N GLY A 119 -3.53 -3.65 -24.47
CA GLY A 119 -4.60 -4.63 -24.64
C GLY A 119 -4.86 -5.54 -23.44
N VAL A 120 -4.11 -5.39 -22.34
CA VAL A 120 -4.34 -6.13 -21.08
C VAL A 120 -5.27 -5.31 -20.19
N ASP A 121 -6.28 -5.97 -19.59
CA ASP A 121 -7.15 -5.33 -18.61
C ASP A 121 -6.37 -5.00 -17.32
N GLN A 122 -6.62 -3.83 -16.74
CA GLN A 122 -5.90 -3.38 -15.56
C GLN A 122 -6.17 -4.27 -14.34
N SER A 123 -7.40 -4.76 -14.19
CA SER A 123 -7.79 -5.63 -13.08
C SER A 123 -7.12 -6.99 -13.20
N GLU A 124 -7.07 -7.55 -14.42
CA GLU A 124 -6.31 -8.76 -14.70
C GLU A 124 -4.82 -8.56 -14.41
N TYR A 125 -4.24 -7.42 -14.84
CA TYR A 125 -2.84 -7.13 -14.62
C TYR A 125 -2.48 -7.07 -13.13
N VAL A 126 -3.24 -6.36 -12.30
CA VAL A 126 -2.94 -6.26 -10.86
C VAL A 126 -3.12 -7.60 -10.14
N LEU A 127 -4.03 -8.45 -10.61
CA LEU A 127 -4.24 -9.80 -10.08
C LEU A 127 -3.22 -10.83 -10.60
N SER A 128 -2.41 -10.47 -11.60
CA SER A 128 -1.31 -11.31 -12.07
C SER A 128 -0.15 -11.35 -11.07
N LYS A 129 0.70 -12.39 -11.16
CA LYS A 129 1.91 -12.51 -10.33
C LYS A 129 2.95 -11.45 -10.70
N LEU A 130 3.69 -11.00 -9.70
CA LEU A 130 4.93 -10.26 -9.92
C LEU A 130 5.93 -11.13 -10.70
N PRO A 131 6.77 -10.54 -11.57
CA PRO A 131 7.81 -11.27 -12.27
C PRO A 131 8.79 -11.95 -11.32
N SER A 132 9.42 -13.02 -11.78
CA SER A 132 10.47 -13.70 -11.02
C SER A 132 11.58 -12.73 -10.61
N GLY A 133 11.97 -12.78 -9.34
CA GLY A 133 13.00 -11.89 -8.78
C GLY A 133 12.50 -10.49 -8.38
N SER A 134 11.31 -10.07 -8.80
CA SER A 134 10.76 -8.74 -8.45
C SER A 134 10.56 -8.56 -6.95
N ILE A 135 10.12 -9.59 -6.24
CA ILE A 135 9.97 -9.53 -4.77
C ILE A 135 11.31 -9.21 -4.10
N LYS A 136 12.40 -9.85 -4.54
CA LYS A 136 13.74 -9.56 -4.00
C LYS A 136 14.15 -8.11 -4.23
N ILE A 137 13.87 -7.57 -5.42
CA ILE A 137 14.14 -6.16 -5.75
C ILE A 137 13.35 -5.23 -4.82
N ILE A 138 12.04 -5.46 -4.68
CA ILE A 138 11.14 -4.67 -3.82
C ILE A 138 11.61 -4.71 -2.36
N VAL A 139 11.84 -5.91 -1.82
CA VAL A 139 12.31 -6.12 -0.44
C VAL A 139 13.65 -5.43 -0.20
N SER A 140 14.57 -5.47 -1.17
CA SER A 140 15.87 -4.79 -1.03
C SER A 140 15.77 -3.27 -0.88
N LYS A 141 14.65 -2.67 -1.33
CA LYS A 141 14.36 -1.24 -1.20
C LYS A 141 13.47 -0.90 0.02
N ALA A 142 12.98 -1.90 0.76
CA ALA A 142 12.05 -1.68 1.88
C ALA A 142 12.65 -0.80 2.99
N LEU A 143 13.96 -0.94 3.27
CA LEU A 143 14.63 -0.09 4.26
C LEU A 143 14.65 1.38 3.83
N TRP A 144 14.84 1.68 2.55
CA TRP A 144 14.80 3.07 2.07
C TRP A 144 13.40 3.65 2.14
N MET A 145 12.39 2.87 1.78
CA MET A 145 10.98 3.25 1.94
C MET A 145 10.65 3.56 3.42
N TRP A 146 11.14 2.74 4.34
CA TRP A 146 10.99 2.95 5.78
C TRP A 146 11.65 4.25 6.26
N GLU A 147 12.91 4.50 5.87
CA GLU A 147 13.62 5.72 6.23
C GLU A 147 12.92 6.98 5.71
N ASP A 148 12.34 6.92 4.51
CA ASP A 148 11.58 8.05 3.96
C ASP A 148 10.27 8.30 4.69
N LEU A 149 9.57 7.25 5.13
CA LEU A 149 8.35 7.39 5.94
C LEU A 149 8.63 8.05 7.30
N LYS A 150 9.79 7.79 7.92
CA LYS A 150 10.17 8.42 9.20
C LYS A 150 10.45 9.92 9.10
N LYS A 151 10.86 10.40 7.92
CA LYS A 151 11.14 11.83 7.68
C LYS A 151 9.86 12.65 7.50
N VAL A 152 8.70 11.99 7.42
CA VAL A 152 7.42 12.65 7.23
C VAL A 152 6.96 13.30 8.52
N GLU A 153 7.06 14.63 8.55
CA GLU A 153 6.42 15.45 9.56
C GLU A 153 4.97 15.76 9.15
N GLY A 154 4.09 15.89 10.14
CA GLY A 154 2.66 16.04 9.94
C GLY A 154 2.29 17.44 9.50
#